data_AF-A0A7W0XCR9-F1
#
_entry.id   AF-A0A7W0XCR9-F1
#
_cell.length_a   1.000
_cell.length_b   1.000
_cell.length_c   1.000
_cell.angle_alpha   90.00
_cell.angle_beta   90.00
_cell.angle_gamma   90.00
#
_symmetry.space_group_name_H-M   'P 1'
#
loop_
_entity.id
_entity.type
_entity.pdbx_description
1 polymer ?
#
loop_
_entity_poly.entity_id
_entity_poly.type
_entity_poly.pdbx_seq_one_letter_code
_entity_poly.pdbx_strand_id
1 'polypeptide(L)' 'MAENSTLTQLEFNRAFVLMQYFGYLRRNPNDPPDSDFDGYNFWLGKLNQFNGNFVNAEMVKAFIVSGEYKQRFGP' A
#
# COMPACT_ATOMS: atom_id res chain seq x y z
N MET A 1 18.96 -14.03 -15.79
CA MET A 1 18.68 -14.29 -14.36
C MET A 1 18.17 -13.05 -13.60
N ALA A 2 18.36 -11.81 -14.08
CA ALA A 2 17.89 -10.59 -13.39
C ALA A 2 16.36 -10.34 -13.46
N GLU A 3 15.68 -10.92 -14.46
CA GLU A 3 14.23 -10.73 -14.66
C GLU A 3 13.42 -11.39 -13.53
N ASN A 4 13.88 -12.53 -13.01
CA ASN A 4 13.19 -13.29 -11.97
C ASN A 4 13.29 -12.57 -10.60
N SER A 5 14.45 -12.00 -10.27
CA SER A 5 14.65 -11.23 -9.04
C SER A 5 13.80 -9.95 -9.02
N THR A 6 13.69 -9.28 -10.16
CA THR A 6 12.84 -8.08 -10.30
C THR A 6 11.37 -8.44 -10.17
N LEU A 7 10.92 -9.51 -10.86
CA LEU A 7 9.54 -9.98 -10.77
C LEU A 7 9.17 -10.38 -9.34
N THR A 8 10.05 -11.13 -8.67
CA THR A 8 9.88 -11.55 -7.27
C THR A 8 9.77 -10.35 -6.34
N GLN A 9 10.59 -9.31 -6.55
CA GLN A 9 10.51 -8.08 -5.77
C GLN A 9 9.20 -7.32 -6.02
N LEU A 10 8.74 -7.23 -7.27
CA LEU A 10 7.47 -6.60 -7.63
C LEU A 10 6.30 -7.31 -6.96
N GLU A 11 6.25 -8.65 -7.01
CA GLU A 11 5.20 -9.45 -6.38
C GLU A 11 5.26 -9.38 -4.85
N PHE A 12 6.45 -9.39 -4.27
CA PHE A 12 6.62 -9.18 -2.83
C PHE A 12 6.10 -7.80 -2.41
N ASN A 13 6.43 -6.75 -3.16
CA ASN A 13 5.92 -5.40 -2.92
C ASN A 13 4.38 -5.38 -2.99
N ARG A 14 3.79 -6.05 -3.98
CA ARG A 14 2.32 -6.18 -4.11
C ARG A 14 1.68 -6.84 -2.89
N ALA A 15 2.24 -7.97 -2.46
CA ALA A 15 1.75 -8.72 -1.31
C ALA A 15 1.94 -7.96 0.01
N PHE A 16 3.06 -7.23 0.14
CA PHE A 16 3.35 -6.41 1.32
C PHE A 16 2.34 -5.28 1.49
N VAL A 17 2.01 -4.56 0.42
CA VAL A 17 0.97 -3.52 0.46
C VAL A 17 -0.39 -4.13 0.84
N LEU A 18 -0.75 -5.29 0.27
CA LEU A 18 -2.00 -5.98 0.64
C LEU A 18 -2.05 -6.36 2.12
N MET A 19 -0.98 -6.95 2.67
CA MET A 19 -0.92 -7.31 4.09
C MET A 19 -1.05 -6.09 5.01
N GLN A 20 -0.52 -4.93 4.62
CA GLN A 20 -0.70 -3.68 5.36
C GLN A 20 -2.17 -3.23 5.38
N TYR A 21 -2.88 -3.30 4.24
CA TYR A 21 -4.32 -3.03 4.20
C TYR A 21 -5.12 -3.97 5.12
N PHE A 22 -4.83 -5.28 5.07
CA PHE A 22 -5.49 -6.24 5.96
C PHE A 22 -5.14 -6.02 7.45
N GLY A 23 -3.89 -5.71 7.77
CA GLY A 23 -3.42 -5.54 9.15
C GLY A 23 -3.91 -4.24 9.80
N TYR A 24 -3.81 -3.12 9.08
CA TYR A 24 -4.12 -1.79 9.62
C TYR A 24 -5.57 -1.38 9.41
N LEU A 25 -6.13 -1.65 8.23
CA LEU A 25 -7.47 -1.21 7.88
C LEU A 25 -8.52 -2.31 8.10
N ARG A 26 -8.10 -3.58 8.27
CA ARG A 26 -8.99 -4.77 8.36
C ARG A 26 -10.05 -4.80 7.26
N ARG A 27 -9.72 -4.25 6.11
CA ARG A 27 -10.64 -4.02 4.98
C ARG A 27 -9.94 -4.35 3.68
N ASN A 28 -10.72 -4.78 2.70
CA ASN A 28 -10.24 -4.94 1.34
C ASN A 28 -9.97 -3.55 0.72
N PRO A 29 -8.99 -3.44 -0.19
CA PRO A 29 -8.74 -2.19 -0.92
C PRO A 29 -9.89 -1.76 -1.86
N ASN A 30 -10.98 -2.54 -1.98
CA ASN A 30 -12.19 -2.19 -2.72
C ASN A 30 -13.44 -2.08 -1.82
N ASP A 31 -13.27 -2.08 -0.49
CA ASP A 31 -14.38 -2.07 0.45
C ASP A 31 -15.02 -0.68 0.47
N PRO A 32 -16.36 -0.56 0.28
CA PRO A 32 -17.03 0.72 0.14
C PRO A 32 -16.71 1.68 1.32
N PRO A 33 -16.57 2.99 1.04
CA PRO A 33 -16.98 3.72 -0.17
C PRO A 33 -15.94 3.82 -1.29
N ASP A 34 -14.69 3.40 -1.05
CA ASP A 34 -13.62 3.40 -2.06
C ASP A 34 -13.71 2.09 -2.87
N SER A 35 -14.38 2.13 -4.02
CA SER A 35 -14.42 1.00 -4.97
C SER A 35 -13.20 0.97 -5.90
N ASP A 36 -12.25 1.89 -5.71
CA ASP A 36 -11.09 2.04 -6.57
C ASP A 36 -9.82 1.56 -5.87
N PHE A 37 -9.03 0.75 -6.58
CA PHE A 37 -7.70 0.33 -6.15
C PHE A 37 -6.67 1.48 -6.26
N ASP A 38 -7.10 2.74 -6.29
CA ASP A 38 -6.23 3.89 -6.54
C ASP A 38 -5.19 4.05 -5.42
N GLY A 39 -5.63 3.93 -4.16
CA GLY A 39 -4.73 3.91 -3.00
C GLY A 39 -3.71 2.76 -3.07
N TYR A 40 -4.16 1.56 -3.45
CA TYR A 40 -3.27 0.40 -3.62
C TYR A 40 -2.23 0.65 -4.72
N ASN A 41 -2.64 1.14 -5.89
CA ASN A 41 -1.76 1.43 -7.02
C ASN A 41 -0.78 2.56 -6.72
N PHE A 42 -1.23 3.61 -6.04
CA PHE A 42 -0.38 4.71 -5.56
C PHE A 42 0.73 4.18 -4.66
N TRP A 43 0.37 3.37 -3.67
CA TRP A 43 1.33 2.77 -2.74
C TRP A 43 2.28 1.79 -3.39
N LEU A 44 1.79 1.00 -4.33
CA LEU A 44 2.61 0.10 -5.14
C LEU A 44 3.64 0.88 -5.96
N GLY A 45 3.20 1.95 -6.65
CA GLY A 45 4.05 2.80 -7.44
C GLY A 45 5.13 3.47 -6.59
N LYS A 46 4.73 4.00 -5.42
CA LYS A 46 5.66 4.61 -4.47
C LYS A 46 6.68 3.59 -3.95
N LEU A 47 6.24 2.42 -3.48
CA LEU A 47 7.13 1.37 -2.98
C LEU A 47 8.14 0.91 -4.05
N ASN A 48 7.71 0.84 -5.32
CA ASN A 48 8.58 0.54 -6.44
C ASN A 48 9.60 1.65 -6.74
N GLN A 49 9.22 2.92 -6.63
CA GLN A 49 10.15 4.05 -6.75
C GLN A 49 11.22 4.05 -5.64
N PHE A 50 10.88 3.57 -4.45
CA PHE A 50 11.80 3.41 -3.33
C PHE A 50 12.45 2.02 -3.26
N ASN A 51 12.42 1.25 -4.35
CA ASN A 51 13.10 -0.04 -4.49
C ASN A 51 12.68 -1.08 -3.41
N GLY A 52 11.41 -1.04 -2.96
CA GLY A 52 10.90 -1.91 -1.90
C GLY A 52 11.07 -1.35 -0.48
N ASN A 53 11.63 -0.15 -0.32
CA ASN A 53 11.83 0.46 0.98
C ASN A 53 10.58 1.21 1.46
N PHE A 54 9.72 0.52 2.21
CA PHE A 54 8.47 1.06 2.76
C PHE A 54 8.66 2.19 3.77
N VAL A 55 9.83 2.27 4.42
CA VAL A 55 10.19 3.34 5.37
C VAL A 55 10.45 4.63 4.62
N ASN A 56 11.30 4.57 3.58
CA ASN A 56 11.56 5.73 2.70
C ASN A 56 10.32 6.14 1.89
N ALA A 57 9.49 5.16 1.51
CA ALA A 57 8.19 5.45 0.89
C ALA A 57 7.17 6.07 1.86
N GLU A 58 7.52 6.23 3.15
CA GLU A 58 6.67 6.75 4.23
C GLU A 58 5.29 6.07 4.26
N MET A 59 5.23 4.77 3.93
CA MET A 59 3.95 4.07 3.75
C MET A 59 3.10 4.12 5.01
N VAL A 60 3.65 3.64 6.13
CA VAL A 60 2.93 3.58 7.41
C VAL A 60 2.41 4.95 7.84
N LYS A 61 3.25 5.99 7.69
CA LYS A 61 2.89 7.36 8.09
C LYS A 61 1.75 7.91 7.24
N ALA A 62 1.82 7.76 5.91
CA ALA A 62 0.73 8.26 5.08
C ALA A 62 -0.51 7.35 5.10
N PHE A 63 -0.44 6.07 5.47
CA PHE A 63 -1.64 5.29 5.83
C PHE A 63 -2.41 5.89 7.01
N ILE A 64 -1.70 6.34 8.06
CA ILE A 64 -2.31 6.96 9.25
C ILE A 64 -2.77 8.41 8.95
N VAL A 65 -2.03 9.14 8.11
CA VAL A 65 -2.31 10.55 7.77
C VAL A 65 -3.33 10.70 6.63
N SER A 66 -3.49 9.69 5.77
CA SER A 66 -4.42 9.72 4.65
C SER A 66 -5.81 10.14 5.12
N GLY A 67 -6.43 11.01 4.33
CA GLY A 67 -7.76 11.57 4.61
C GLY A 67 -8.80 10.49 4.90
N GLU A 68 -8.66 9.30 4.32
CA GLU A 68 -9.54 8.16 4.56
C GLU A 68 -9.46 7.62 6.02
N TYR A 69 -8.27 7.55 6.63
CA TYR A 69 -8.14 7.15 8.05
C TYR A 69 -8.73 8.24 8.96
N LYS A 70 -8.48 9.52 8.66
CA LYS A 70 -9.08 10.64 9.40
C LYS A 70 -10.59 10.78 9.19
N GLN A 71 -11.13 10.47 8.01
CA GLN A 71 -12.57 10.47 7.75
C GLN A 71 -13.27 9.28 8.41
N ARG A 72 -12.60 8.13 8.54
CA ARG A 72 -13.18 6.95 9.19
C ARG A 72 -13.01 6.91 10.72
N PHE A 73 -11.92 7.47 11.24
CA PHE A 73 -11.53 7.34 12.66
C PHE A 73 -11.11 8.66 13.32
N GLY A 74 -11.14 9.78 12.60
CA GLY A 74 -11.00 11.11 13.21
C GLY A 74 -12.31 11.58 13.85
N PRO A 75 -12.25 12.50 14.82
CA PRO A 75 -13.41 13.02 15.54
C PRO A 75 -14.36 13.84 14.66
#